data_AF-A0A3B8L6C3-F1
#
_entry.id   AF-A0A3B8L6C3-F1
#
_cell.length_a   1.000
_cell.length_b   1.000
_cell.length_c   1.000
_cell.angle_alpha   90.00
_cell.angle_beta   90.00
_cell.angle_gamma   90.00
#
_symmetry.space_group_name_H-M   'P 1'
#
loop_
_entity.id
_entity.type
_entity.pdbx_description
1 polymer ?
#
loop_
_entity_poly.entity_id
_entity_poly.type
_entity_poly.pdbx_seq_one_letter_code
_entity_poly.pdbx_strand_id
1 'polypeptide(L)'
;MTVSNPLRTLLATLIITGLGCSGPEKPEVEAKRPKKSIFKQRTQEVGEFDPKAGKQVSDSKIQATNPLLAGLEAYGPAAEKVTKLAVDHHLNIYNALHGHYPKDHEEFMREIVKKNNLQLPKLPYGNTYQYDVANHKLVVIKGEGKK
;
A
#
# COMPACT_ATOMS: atom_id res chain seq x y z
N MET A 1 34.60 54.78 -37.82
CA MET A 1 34.82 54.49 -39.25
C MET A 1 34.39 53.05 -39.50
N THR A 2 33.18 52.83 -40.02
CA THR A 2 32.87 52.40 -41.43
C THR A 2 33.23 50.91 -41.64
N VAL A 3 32.43 49.99 -42.20
CA VAL A 3 31.36 50.04 -43.22
C VAL A 3 30.47 48.78 -43.09
N SER A 4 29.21 48.90 -43.54
CA SER A 4 28.30 47.83 -43.99
C SER A 4 28.94 46.91 -45.06
N ASN A 5 28.37 45.75 -45.42
CA ASN A 5 27.27 45.59 -46.38
C ASN A 5 26.98 44.06 -46.63
N PRO A 6 25.99 43.66 -47.47
CA PRO A 6 24.85 42.86 -47.03
C PRO A 6 24.57 41.68 -48.00
N LEU A 7 23.32 41.23 -48.06
CA LEU A 7 22.65 40.87 -49.32
C LEU A 7 22.92 39.47 -49.87
N ARG A 8 22.14 38.50 -49.38
CA ARG A 8 21.56 37.43 -50.22
C ARG A 8 20.10 37.17 -49.84
N THR A 9 19.24 38.09 -50.27
CA THR A 9 17.85 37.83 -50.70
C THR A 9 17.87 36.81 -51.84
N LEU A 10 17.07 35.75 -51.88
CA LEU A 10 15.69 35.62 -52.40
C LEU A 10 15.47 34.08 -52.42
N LEU A 11 14.33 33.48 -52.09
CA LEU A 11 13.17 33.38 -52.98
C LEU A 11 12.10 32.55 -52.24
N ALA A 12 10.89 33.11 -52.16
CA ALA A 12 9.69 32.45 -51.66
C ALA A 12 9.21 31.37 -52.63
N THR A 13 8.65 30.25 -52.13
CA THR A 13 7.48 29.64 -52.76
C THR A 13 6.61 28.92 -51.73
N LEU A 14 5.36 29.36 -51.71
CA LEU A 14 4.21 28.94 -50.93
C LEU A 14 3.39 27.98 -51.79
N ILE A 15 3.09 26.73 -51.38
CA ILE A 15 1.90 25.98 -51.85
C ILE A 15 1.32 25.10 -50.73
N ILE A 16 0.01 25.29 -50.56
CA ILE A 16 -0.98 24.75 -49.63
C ILE A 16 -1.40 23.33 -50.08
N THR A 17 -1.74 22.42 -49.15
CA THR A 17 -3.01 21.65 -49.12
C THR A 17 -2.97 20.56 -48.05
N GLY A 18 -4.06 20.48 -47.27
CA GLY A 18 -4.18 19.56 -46.16
C GLY A 18 -4.56 18.14 -46.58
N LEU A 19 -4.21 17.20 -45.72
CA LEU A 19 -5.02 16.02 -45.42
C LEU A 19 -4.92 15.78 -43.92
N GLY A 20 -6.01 16.12 -43.22
CA GLY A 20 -6.19 15.74 -41.83
C GLY A 20 -6.18 14.22 -41.70
N CYS A 21 -5.28 13.70 -40.89
CA CYS A 21 -5.49 12.40 -40.25
C CYS A 21 -6.36 12.64 -39.00
N SER A 22 -7.66 12.83 -39.20
CA SER A 22 -8.65 12.56 -38.15
C SER A 22 -8.71 11.04 -37.95
N GLY A 23 -7.84 10.54 -37.08
CA GLY A 23 -7.98 9.21 -36.50
C GLY A 23 -9.16 9.21 -35.51
N PRO A 24 -9.95 8.13 -35.43
CA PRO A 24 -11.17 8.11 -34.63
C PRO A 24 -10.83 8.31 -33.16
N GLU A 25 -11.45 9.33 -32.56
CA GLU A 25 -11.59 9.47 -31.11
C GLU A 25 -12.21 8.17 -30.60
N LYS A 26 -11.36 7.30 -30.02
CA LYS A 26 -11.84 6.13 -29.31
C LYS A 26 -12.70 6.66 -28.17
N PRO A 27 -13.97 6.26 -28.05
CA PRO A 27 -14.76 6.64 -26.90
C PRO A 27 -14.02 6.11 -25.68
N GLU A 28 -13.56 7.05 -24.83
CA GLU A 28 -13.00 6.76 -23.53
C GLU A 28 -14.15 6.29 -22.65
N VAL A 29 -14.58 5.04 -22.89
CA VAL A 29 -15.28 4.28 -21.87
C VAL A 29 -14.24 4.09 -20.79
N GLU A 30 -14.36 4.87 -19.71
CA GLU A 30 -13.66 4.64 -18.45
C GLU A 30 -14.03 3.24 -17.93
N ALA A 31 -13.40 2.22 -18.51
CA ALA A 31 -13.36 0.89 -17.95
C ALA A 31 -12.61 1.05 -16.62
N LYS A 32 -13.38 1.03 -15.52
CA LYS A 32 -12.86 1.02 -14.15
C LYS A 32 -11.68 0.05 -14.09
N ARG A 33 -10.47 0.60 -14.03
CA ARG A 33 -9.23 -0.19 -14.08
C ARG A 33 -9.33 -1.29 -13.01
N PRO A 34 -9.01 -2.56 -13.34
CA PRO A 34 -9.07 -3.63 -12.37
C PRO A 34 -8.24 -3.24 -11.14
N LYS A 35 -8.84 -3.34 -9.95
CA LYS A 35 -8.22 -2.96 -8.68
C LYS A 35 -6.84 -3.63 -8.62
N LYS A 36 -5.79 -2.80 -8.50
CA LYS A 36 -4.37 -3.21 -8.44
C LYS A 36 -4.21 -4.42 -7.52
N SER A 37 -3.70 -5.54 -8.05
CA SER A 37 -3.55 -6.79 -7.29
C SER A 37 -2.82 -6.55 -5.96
N ILE A 38 -3.45 -6.91 -4.83
CA ILE A 38 -2.87 -6.81 -3.49
C ILE A 38 -1.80 -7.88 -3.24
N PHE A 39 -1.77 -8.92 -4.08
CA PHE A 39 -0.82 -10.01 -3.97
C PHE A 39 0.59 -9.46 -4.23
N LYS A 40 1.50 -9.62 -3.24
CA LYS A 40 2.85 -9.04 -3.18
C LYS A 40 2.96 -7.57 -2.74
N GLN A 41 1.86 -6.87 -2.47
CA GLN A 41 1.95 -5.53 -1.88
C GLN A 41 2.34 -5.62 -0.41
N ARG A 42 3.26 -4.75 0.01
CA ARG A 42 3.67 -4.63 1.42
C ARG A 42 3.47 -3.21 1.91
N THR A 43 3.35 -3.05 3.23
CA THR A 43 3.15 -1.79 3.93
C THR A 43 4.01 -1.75 5.19
N GLN A 44 4.41 -0.55 5.61
CA GLN A 44 4.95 -0.31 6.95
C GLN A 44 3.98 0.47 7.83
N GLU A 45 2.77 0.70 7.34
CA GLU A 45 1.73 1.42 8.05
C GLU A 45 1.08 0.49 9.08
N VAL A 46 1.18 0.88 10.35
CA VAL A 46 0.49 0.28 11.48
C VAL A 46 -0.17 1.41 12.23
N GLY A 47 -1.49 1.34 12.45
CA GLY A 47 -2.19 2.32 13.28
C GLY A 47 -2.03 2.05 14.76
N GLU A 48 -2.56 2.92 15.60
CA GLU A 48 -2.71 2.66 17.04
C GLU A 48 -4.08 2.03 17.30
N PHE A 49 -4.13 1.02 18.17
CA PHE A 49 -5.37 0.35 18.52
C PHE A 49 -6.08 1.09 19.65
N ASP A 50 -7.33 1.47 19.39
CA ASP A 50 -8.25 2.00 20.39
C ASP A 50 -9.33 0.96 20.73
N PRO A 51 -9.30 0.35 21.94
CA PRO A 51 -10.29 -0.63 22.35
C PRO A 51 -11.70 -0.05 22.50
N LYS A 52 -11.84 1.28 22.65
CA LYS A 52 -13.12 1.95 22.81
C LYS A 52 -13.77 2.33 21.48
N ALA A 53 -13.04 2.26 20.37
CA ALA A 53 -13.55 2.62 19.04
C ALA A 53 -14.56 1.61 18.46
N GLY A 54 -14.86 0.51 19.16
CA GLY A 54 -15.85 -0.48 18.73
C GLY A 54 -15.48 -1.24 17.45
N LYS A 55 -14.21 -1.18 17.03
CA LYS A 55 -13.74 -1.82 15.80
C LYS A 55 -13.61 -3.33 15.97
N GLN A 56 -14.01 -4.09 14.96
CA GLN A 56 -13.95 -5.55 15.02
C GLN A 56 -12.52 -6.06 14.82
N VAL A 57 -11.97 -6.69 15.85
CA VAL A 57 -10.68 -7.39 15.79
C VAL A 57 -10.84 -8.71 15.02
N SER A 58 -9.86 -9.07 14.21
CA SER A 58 -9.79 -10.35 13.48
C SER A 58 -9.47 -11.51 14.42
N ASP A 59 -10.26 -12.57 14.35
CA ASP A 59 -10.03 -13.82 15.08
C ASP A 59 -8.98 -14.72 14.40
N SER A 60 -8.39 -14.28 13.27
CA SER A 60 -7.39 -15.02 12.48
C SER A 60 -7.82 -16.45 12.09
N LYS A 61 -9.13 -16.74 12.00
CA LYS A 61 -9.66 -18.07 11.69
C LYS A 61 -9.87 -18.23 10.19
N ILE A 62 -9.42 -19.37 9.66
CA ILE A 62 -9.71 -19.76 8.27
C ILE A 62 -11.16 -20.24 8.24
N GLN A 63 -12.00 -19.54 7.48
CA GLN A 63 -13.33 -20.03 7.13
C GLN A 63 -13.20 -20.62 5.74
N ALA A 64 -13.08 -21.95 5.64
CA ALA A 64 -13.03 -22.66 4.37
C ALA A 64 -14.46 -22.88 3.87
N THR A 65 -15.14 -21.79 3.54
CA THR A 65 -16.53 -21.80 3.07
C THR A 65 -16.64 -22.34 1.65
N ASN A 66 -15.60 -22.19 0.83
CA ASN A 66 -15.59 -22.65 -0.57
C ASN A 66 -14.31 -23.44 -0.88
N PRO A 67 -14.38 -24.76 -1.17
CA PRO A 67 -13.19 -25.57 -1.45
C PRO A 67 -12.33 -25.03 -2.61
N LEU A 68 -12.95 -24.44 -3.61
CA LEU A 68 -12.26 -23.83 -4.76
C LEU A 68 -11.48 -22.57 -4.38
N LEU A 69 -11.98 -21.78 -3.41
CA LEU A 69 -11.37 -20.54 -2.96
C LEU A 69 -10.61 -20.70 -1.64
N ALA A 70 -10.52 -21.92 -1.09
CA ALA A 70 -9.97 -22.18 0.23
C ALA A 70 -8.53 -21.65 0.39
N GLY A 71 -7.71 -21.75 -0.67
CA GLY A 71 -6.35 -21.19 -0.66
C GLY A 71 -6.32 -19.66 -0.54
N LEU A 72 -7.29 -18.98 -1.17
CA LEU A 72 -7.44 -17.52 -1.06
C LEU A 72 -7.99 -17.12 0.31
N GLU A 73 -9.00 -17.84 0.81
CA GLU A 73 -9.60 -17.63 2.15
C GLU A 73 -8.56 -17.84 3.27
N ALA A 74 -7.60 -18.76 3.09
CA ALA A 74 -6.52 -19.02 4.03
C ALA A 74 -5.41 -17.96 4.05
N TYR A 75 -5.23 -17.19 2.96
CA TYR A 75 -4.12 -16.24 2.83
C TYR A 75 -4.13 -15.16 3.91
N GLY A 76 -5.27 -14.51 4.13
CA GLY A 76 -5.40 -13.43 5.12
C GLY A 76 -5.01 -13.88 6.54
N PRO A 77 -5.64 -14.94 7.08
CA PRO A 77 -5.27 -15.51 8.37
C PRO A 77 -3.82 -15.97 8.48
N ALA A 78 -3.26 -16.56 7.43
CA ALA A 78 -1.86 -17.00 7.43
C ALA A 78 -0.91 -15.78 7.46
N ALA A 79 -1.15 -14.78 6.62
CA ALA A 79 -0.39 -13.53 6.58
C ALA A 79 -0.46 -12.81 7.94
N GLU A 80 -1.63 -12.75 8.55
CA GLU A 80 -1.83 -12.18 9.89
C GLU A 80 -1.00 -12.91 10.95
N LYS A 81 -1.04 -14.25 11.01
CA LYS A 81 -0.30 -15.04 11.99
C LYS A 81 1.22 -14.89 11.85
N VAL A 82 1.73 -15.02 10.62
CA VAL A 82 3.18 -14.87 10.35
C VAL A 82 3.65 -13.46 10.72
N THR A 83 2.82 -12.46 10.43
CA THR A 83 3.15 -11.07 10.73
C THR A 83 3.16 -10.79 12.23
N LYS A 84 2.15 -11.28 12.97
CA LYS A 84 2.12 -11.19 14.44
C LYS A 84 3.36 -11.83 15.06
N LEU A 85 3.72 -13.04 14.61
CA LEU A 85 4.91 -13.74 15.09
C LEU A 85 6.20 -12.95 14.86
N ALA A 86 6.37 -12.36 13.67
CA ALA A 86 7.54 -11.54 13.36
C ALA A 86 7.60 -10.31 14.27
N VAL A 87 6.49 -9.60 14.46
CA VAL A 87 6.44 -8.43 15.34
C VAL A 87 6.71 -8.81 16.80
N ASP A 88 6.10 -9.89 17.30
CA ASP A 88 6.32 -10.40 18.66
C ASP A 88 7.80 -10.74 18.90
N HIS A 89 8.46 -11.34 17.91
CA HIS A 89 9.89 -11.63 17.98
C HIS A 89 10.73 -10.34 18.16
N HIS A 90 10.47 -9.31 17.37
CA HIS A 90 11.19 -8.03 17.47
C HIS A 90 10.87 -7.28 18.76
N LEU A 91 9.62 -7.33 19.25
CA LEU A 91 9.24 -6.78 20.54
C LEU A 91 9.99 -7.46 21.69
N ASN A 92 10.13 -8.79 21.64
CA ASN A 92 10.87 -9.54 22.65
C ASN A 92 12.37 -9.21 22.63
N ILE A 93 12.97 -9.07 21.44
CA ILE A 93 14.36 -8.60 21.32
C ILE A 93 14.49 -7.19 21.91
N TYR A 94 13.60 -6.27 21.55
CA TYR A 94 13.63 -4.90 22.06
C TYR A 94 13.53 -4.86 23.59
N ASN A 95 12.58 -5.60 24.16
CA ASN A 95 12.41 -5.73 25.61
C ASN A 95 13.65 -6.34 26.28
N ALA A 96 14.25 -7.37 25.68
CA ALA A 96 15.47 -7.97 26.21
C ALA A 96 16.67 -6.98 26.20
N LEU A 97 16.73 -6.07 25.24
CA LEU A 97 17.81 -5.09 25.11
C LEU A 97 17.61 -3.84 25.97
N HIS A 98 16.37 -3.38 26.17
CA HIS A 98 16.05 -2.11 26.84
C HIS A 98 15.41 -2.29 28.23
N GLY A 99 14.97 -3.50 28.55
CA GLY A 99 14.25 -3.81 29.80
C GLY A 99 12.79 -3.37 29.81
N HIS A 100 12.24 -2.91 28.69
CA HIS A 100 10.82 -2.57 28.54
C HIS A 100 10.33 -2.77 27.10
N TYR A 101 9.03 -2.95 26.92
CA TYR A 101 8.38 -2.86 25.61
C TYR A 101 8.21 -1.38 25.18
N PRO A 102 7.95 -1.10 23.88
CA PRO A 102 7.68 0.26 23.43
C PRO A 102 6.57 0.92 24.24
N LYS A 103 6.81 2.14 24.73
CA LYS A 103 5.91 2.87 25.63
C LYS A 103 4.69 3.45 24.92
N ASP A 104 4.82 3.73 23.63
CA ASP A 104 3.82 4.36 22.79
C ASP A 104 3.92 3.86 21.34
N HIS A 105 2.92 4.23 20.53
CA HIS A 105 2.85 3.87 19.13
C HIS A 105 4.02 4.42 18.31
N GLU A 106 4.49 5.63 18.61
CA GLU A 106 5.58 6.26 17.87
C GLU A 106 6.91 5.51 18.06
N GLU A 107 7.20 5.09 19.28
CA GLU A 107 8.34 4.26 19.62
C GLU A 107 8.25 2.89 18.97
N PHE A 108 7.07 2.26 18.98
CA PHE A 108 6.85 1.02 18.25
C PHE A 108 7.16 1.17 16.76
N MET A 109 6.62 2.21 16.12
CA MET A 109 6.84 2.46 14.70
C MET A 109 8.31 2.72 14.38
N ARG A 110 9.01 3.48 15.23
CA ARG A 110 10.41 3.82 15.03
C ARG A 110 11.32 2.62 15.26
N GLU A 111 11.24 1.99 16.43
CA GLU A 111 12.20 0.99 16.91
C GLU A 111 11.88 -0.42 16.43
N ILE A 112 10.61 -0.76 16.22
CA ILE A 112 10.20 -2.11 15.82
C ILE A 112 9.98 -2.16 14.30
N VAL A 113 9.18 -1.26 13.74
CA VAL A 113 8.81 -1.33 12.32
C VAL A 113 9.91 -0.76 11.41
N LYS A 114 10.26 0.51 11.58
CA LYS A 114 11.19 1.22 10.67
C LYS A 114 12.63 0.73 10.82
N LYS A 115 13.14 0.67 12.06
CA LYS A 115 14.54 0.26 12.32
C LYS A 115 14.86 -1.15 11.84
N ASN A 116 13.90 -2.08 11.93
CA ASN A 116 14.07 -3.45 11.46
C ASN A 116 13.57 -3.66 10.01
N ASN A 117 13.20 -2.58 9.31
CA ASN A 117 12.66 -2.62 7.95
C ASN A 117 11.53 -3.65 7.78
N LEU A 118 10.62 -3.74 8.76
CA LEU A 118 9.52 -4.69 8.73
C LEU A 118 8.52 -4.29 7.67
N GLN A 119 8.45 -5.07 6.60
CA GLN A 119 7.47 -4.89 5.54
C GLN A 119 6.32 -5.87 5.77
N LEU A 120 5.15 -5.37 6.13
CA LEU A 120 3.97 -6.16 6.44
C LEU A 120 3.18 -6.46 5.15
N PRO A 121 2.70 -7.69 4.93
CA PRO A 121 1.87 -8.00 3.76
C PRO A 121 0.54 -7.24 3.84
N LYS A 122 0.10 -6.65 2.73
CA LYS A 122 -1.20 -5.97 2.67
C LYS A 122 -2.33 -7.00 2.81
N LEU A 123 -3.21 -6.77 3.78
CA LEU A 123 -4.30 -7.69 4.08
C LEU A 123 -5.49 -7.52 3.11
N PRO A 124 -6.25 -8.59 2.84
CA PRO A 124 -7.45 -8.52 2.03
C PRO A 124 -8.59 -7.78 2.74
N TYR A 125 -9.64 -7.45 1.99
CA TYR A 125 -10.90 -6.84 2.49
C TYR A 125 -10.74 -5.51 3.24
N GLY A 126 -9.64 -4.79 3.01
CA GLY A 126 -9.39 -3.50 3.68
C GLY A 126 -8.98 -3.64 5.14
N ASN A 127 -8.60 -4.85 5.58
CA ASN A 127 -8.11 -5.06 6.93
C ASN A 127 -6.80 -4.27 7.16
N THR A 128 -6.63 -3.76 8.38
CA THR A 128 -5.48 -2.93 8.76
C THR A 128 -4.80 -3.47 10.01
N TYR A 129 -3.48 -3.29 10.08
CA TYR A 129 -2.72 -3.59 11.28
C TYR A 129 -2.81 -2.43 12.26
N GLN A 130 -3.02 -2.74 13.54
CA GLN A 130 -2.96 -1.77 14.63
C GLN A 130 -2.13 -2.34 15.78
N TYR A 131 -1.35 -1.49 16.43
CA TYR A 131 -0.58 -1.84 17.60
C TYR A 131 -1.36 -1.50 18.86
N ASP A 132 -1.56 -2.50 19.70
CA ASP A 132 -2.12 -2.37 21.04
C ASP A 132 -0.98 -2.09 22.01
N VAL A 133 -0.85 -0.83 22.41
CA VAL A 133 0.19 -0.36 23.33
C VAL A 133 0.00 -0.99 24.72
N ALA A 134 -1.24 -1.16 25.18
CA ALA A 134 -1.53 -1.67 26.52
C ALA A 134 -1.16 -3.17 26.65
N ASN A 135 -1.39 -3.94 25.59
CA ASN A 135 -1.09 -5.37 25.57
C ASN A 135 0.24 -5.71 24.88
N HIS A 136 0.94 -4.72 24.35
CA HIS A 136 2.15 -4.83 23.53
C HIS A 136 2.03 -5.85 22.38
N LYS A 137 0.94 -5.79 21.63
CA LYS A 137 0.63 -6.78 20.58
C LYS A 137 0.13 -6.14 19.30
N LEU A 138 0.40 -6.82 18.17
CA LEU A 138 -0.20 -6.46 16.90
C LEU A 138 -1.59 -7.11 16.76
N VAL A 139 -2.60 -6.28 16.52
CA VAL A 139 -3.97 -6.71 16.20
C VAL A 139 -4.31 -6.34 14.76
N VAL A 140 -5.26 -7.08 14.19
CA VAL A 140 -5.79 -6.78 12.86
C VAL A 140 -7.23 -6.32 13.04
N ILE A 141 -7.54 -5.16 12.48
CA ILE A 141 -8.88 -4.62 12.45
C ILE A 141 -9.50 -4.91 11.10
N LYS A 142 -10.70 -5.50 11.12
CA LYS A 142 -11.45 -5.76 9.90
C LYS A 142 -11.83 -4.44 9.25
N GLY A 143 -11.54 -4.32 7.95
CA GLY A 143 -12.01 -3.17 7.17
C GLY A 143 -13.53 -3.21 7.03
N GLU A 144 -14.12 -2.10 6.63
CA GLU A 144 -15.50 -2.04 6.14
C GLU A 144 -15.56 -2.79 4.78
N GLY A 145 -15.43 -4.10 4.82
CA GLY A 145 -15.64 -4.95 3.67
C GLY A 145 -17.08 -4.76 3.23
N LYS A 146 -17.30 -4.06 2.11
CA LYS A 146 -18.61 -4.06 1.45
C LYS A 146 -18.95 -5.53 1.16
N LYS A 147 -19.97 -6.01 1.87
CA LYS A 147 -20.60 -7.31 1.63
C LYS A 147 -21.10 -7.38 0.18
#